data_AF-A0A8K0CNV4-F1
#
_entry.id   AF-A0A8K0CNV4-F1
#
_cell.length_a   1.000
_cell.length_b   1.000
_cell.length_c   1.000
_cell.angle_alpha   90.00
_cell.angle_beta   90.00
_cell.angle_gamma   90.00
#
_symmetry.space_group_name_H-M   'P 1'
#
loop_
_entity.id
_entity.type
_entity.pdbx_description
1 polymer ?
#
loop_
_entity_poly.entity_id
_entity_poly.type
_entity_poly.pdbx_seq_one_letter_code
_entity_poly.pdbx_strand_id
1 'polypeptide(L)'
;MECNINITKLQGTFRYLSDSVGDLSRIRYKGGNEEKIHQIIENVKDYFSLKNLLINNKANTKYSQELEYVVALFIVNTDFKSVNSLSNIKQFSHFIKAIPLLSKCILANIIIELDLVKHCCSLVLTLPCTVGQELFDEFISCSKHCEPPKLLNDSYIILDTIIKMLINLDAEENQQ
;
A
#
# COMPACT_ATOMS: atom_id res chain seq x y z
N MET A 1 -4.58 -3.47 -21.37
CA MET A 1 -5.85 -3.46 -20.61
C MET A 1 -5.93 -2.08 -19.97
N GLU A 2 -6.84 -1.22 -20.43
CA GLU A 2 -6.90 0.18 -19.98
C GLU A 2 -7.57 0.27 -18.61
N CYS A 3 -6.77 0.61 -17.59
CA CYS A 3 -7.25 0.90 -16.25
C CYS A 3 -8.04 2.22 -16.27
N ASN A 4 -9.31 2.21 -15.85
CA ASN A 4 -10.17 3.40 -15.86
C ASN A 4 -9.94 4.33 -14.64
N ILE A 5 -8.85 4.09 -13.89
CA ILE A 5 -8.43 4.97 -12.81
C ILE A 5 -7.81 6.21 -13.44
N ASN A 6 -8.38 7.38 -13.12
CA ASN A 6 -7.82 8.64 -13.53
C ASN A 6 -6.58 8.94 -12.67
N ILE A 7 -5.43 8.41 -13.11
CA ILE A 7 -4.14 8.57 -12.44
C ILE A 7 -3.86 10.05 -12.23
N THR A 8 -4.14 10.93 -13.19
CA THR A 8 -3.94 12.38 -13.07
C THR A 8 -4.65 12.98 -11.85
N LYS A 9 -5.88 12.54 -11.56
CA LYS A 9 -6.60 12.99 -10.36
C LYS A 9 -5.95 12.47 -9.08
N LEU A 10 -5.54 11.20 -9.05
CA LEU A 10 -4.82 10.63 -7.91
C LEU A 10 -3.48 11.36 -7.66
N GLN A 11 -2.74 11.67 -8.73
CA GLN A 11 -1.52 12.47 -8.67
C GLN A 11 -1.78 13.86 -8.12
N GLY A 12 -2.85 14.52 -8.56
CA GLY A 12 -3.31 15.79 -8.01
C GLY A 12 -3.59 15.72 -6.52
N THR A 13 -4.31 14.68 -6.06
CA THR A 13 -4.62 14.45 -4.64
C THR A 13 -3.34 14.31 -3.81
N PHE A 14 -2.40 13.46 -4.22
CA PHE A 14 -1.16 13.27 -3.44
C PHE A 14 -0.23 14.49 -3.50
N ARG A 15 -0.21 15.24 -4.60
CA ARG A 15 0.55 16.49 -4.68
C ARG A 15 -0.01 17.54 -3.73
N TYR A 16 -1.33 17.72 -3.73
CA TYR A 16 -2.01 18.59 -2.76
C TYR A 16 -1.70 18.17 -1.31
N LEU A 17 -1.76 16.87 -1.01
CA LEU A 17 -1.40 16.37 0.32
C LEU A 17 0.04 16.70 0.68
N SER A 18 0.99 16.48 -0.23
CA SER A 18 2.39 16.84 0.00
C SER A 18 2.59 18.33 0.26
N ASP A 19 1.82 19.19 -0.42
CA ASP A 19 1.87 20.64 -0.20
C ASP A 19 1.23 21.04 1.14
N SER A 20 0.19 20.33 1.58
CA SER A 20 -0.57 20.62 2.81
C SER A 20 0.10 20.09 4.08
N VAL A 21 0.60 18.86 4.09
CA VAL A 21 1.11 18.20 5.30
C VAL A 21 2.65 18.12 5.36
N GLY A 22 3.31 18.47 4.25
CA GLY A 22 4.75 18.40 4.05
C GLY A 22 5.20 17.09 3.39
N ASP A 23 6.49 16.81 3.48
CA ASP A 23 7.13 15.64 2.84
C ASP A 23 6.56 14.31 3.36
N LEU A 24 5.76 13.65 2.53
CA LEU A 24 5.08 12.38 2.82
C LEU A 24 6.07 11.24 3.15
N SER A 25 7.28 11.29 2.59
CA SER A 25 8.30 10.27 2.82
C SER A 25 8.86 10.28 4.24
N ARG A 26 8.69 11.39 4.97
CA ARG A 26 9.20 11.58 6.35
C ARG A 26 8.17 11.35 7.44
N ILE A 27 6.89 11.22 7.08
CA ILE A 27 5.82 11.00 8.05
C ILE A 27 5.98 9.62 8.70
N ARG A 28 5.92 9.57 10.03
CA ARG A 28 5.94 8.36 10.85
C ARG A 28 4.91 8.53 11.96
N TYR A 29 4.35 7.43 12.46
CA TYR A 29 3.41 7.47 13.59
C TYR A 29 4.02 8.13 14.83
N LYS A 30 5.31 7.91 15.09
CA LYS A 30 6.02 8.56 16.18
C LYS A 30 6.22 10.06 15.89
N GLY A 31 5.93 10.90 16.89
CA GLY A 31 6.26 12.33 16.86
C GLY A 31 5.10 13.27 16.58
N GLY A 32 3.85 12.88 16.84
CA GLY A 32 2.70 13.80 16.76
C GLY A 32 2.13 13.98 15.34
N ASN A 33 2.36 13.03 14.43
CA ASN A 33 1.86 13.12 13.05
C ASN A 33 0.50 12.45 12.83
N GLU A 34 -0.19 12.02 13.89
CA GLU A 34 -1.45 11.29 13.83
C GLU A 34 -2.52 12.08 13.07
N GLU A 35 -2.63 13.39 13.31
CA GLU A 35 -3.56 14.27 12.60
C GLU A 35 -3.23 14.36 11.10
N LYS A 36 -1.94 14.41 10.75
CA LYS A 36 -1.51 14.43 9.33
C LYS A 36 -1.83 13.12 8.64
N ILE A 37 -1.57 12.00 9.31
CA ILE A 37 -1.92 10.67 8.80
C ILE A 37 -3.43 10.60 8.59
N HIS A 38 -4.22 11.00 9.58
CA HIS A 38 -5.68 11.02 9.47
C HIS A 38 -6.14 11.88 8.28
N GLN A 39 -5.62 13.10 8.12
CA GLN A 39 -5.94 13.98 6.99
C GLN A 39 -5.60 13.32 5.63
N ILE A 40 -4.45 12.67 5.52
CA ILE A 40 -4.07 11.92 4.31
C ILE A 40 -5.09 10.81 4.04
N ILE A 41 -5.40 10.00 5.05
CA ILE A 41 -6.31 8.86 4.89
C ILE A 41 -7.70 9.32 4.46
N GLU A 42 -8.26 10.36 5.07
CA GLU A 42 -9.59 10.86 4.70
C GLU A 42 -9.63 11.39 3.27
N ASN A 43 -8.60 12.13 2.82
CA ASN A 43 -8.53 12.59 1.41
C ASN A 43 -8.42 11.42 0.41
N VAL A 44 -7.70 10.36 0.76
CA VAL A 44 -7.59 9.17 -0.09
C VAL A 44 -8.91 8.39 -0.07
N LYS A 45 -9.57 8.24 1.09
CA LYS A 45 -10.91 7.63 1.22
C LYS A 45 -11.95 8.37 0.38
N ASP A 46 -11.94 9.71 0.40
CA ASP A 46 -12.83 10.54 -0.41
C ASP A 46 -12.62 10.29 -1.90
N TYR A 47 -11.36 10.27 -2.36
CA TYR A 47 -11.05 9.95 -3.75
C TYR A 47 -11.56 8.56 -4.14
N PHE A 48 -11.30 7.54 -3.32
CA PHE A 48 -11.73 6.17 -3.58
C PHE A 48 -13.25 6.04 -3.62
N SER A 49 -13.95 6.74 -2.72
CA SER A 49 -15.41 6.76 -2.64
C SER A 49 -16.03 7.42 -3.87
N LEU A 50 -15.49 8.56 -4.31
CA LEU A 50 -15.91 9.24 -5.55
C LEU A 50 -15.69 8.40 -6.81
N LYS A 51 -14.77 7.43 -6.75
CA LYS A 51 -14.49 6.48 -7.83
C LYS A 51 -15.21 5.14 -7.69
N ASN A 52 -16.08 4.99 -6.68
CA ASN A 52 -16.77 3.73 -6.34
C ASN A 52 -15.80 2.57 -6.06
N LEU A 53 -14.53 2.87 -5.73
CA LEU A 53 -13.53 1.88 -5.32
C LEU A 53 -13.79 1.38 -3.89
N LEU A 54 -14.55 2.14 -3.11
CA LEU A 54 -15.06 1.75 -1.80
C LEU A 54 -16.60 1.67 -1.82
N ILE A 55 -17.14 0.68 -1.14
CA ILE A 55 -18.57 0.58 -0.79
C ILE A 55 -18.65 0.36 0.72
N ASN A 56 -19.36 1.24 1.44
CA ASN A 56 -19.49 1.17 2.90
C ASN A 56 -18.14 1.06 3.62
N ASN A 57 -17.15 1.88 3.21
CA ASN A 57 -15.77 1.88 3.73
C ASN A 57 -14.99 0.56 3.54
N LYS A 58 -15.46 -0.31 2.65
CA LYS A 58 -14.77 -1.55 2.27
C LYS A 58 -14.40 -1.54 0.80
N ALA A 59 -13.33 -2.27 0.47
CA ALA A 59 -12.88 -2.42 -0.91
C ALA A 59 -13.99 -2.99 -1.80
N ASN A 60 -14.30 -2.31 -2.90
CA ASN A 60 -15.28 -2.78 -3.86
C ASN A 60 -14.66 -3.84 -4.78
N THR A 61 -14.97 -5.10 -4.51
CA THR A 61 -14.43 -6.25 -5.26
C THR A 61 -14.80 -6.27 -6.74
N LYS A 62 -15.81 -5.50 -7.18
CA LYS A 62 -16.10 -5.32 -8.61
C LYS A 62 -14.94 -4.64 -9.36
N TYR A 63 -14.14 -3.85 -8.65
CA TYR A 63 -12.99 -3.12 -9.16
C TYR A 63 -11.66 -3.71 -8.63
N SER A 64 -11.61 -5.02 -8.40
CA SER A 64 -10.43 -5.68 -7.81
C SER A 64 -9.15 -5.42 -8.59
N GLN A 65 -9.22 -5.40 -9.92
CA GLN A 65 -8.05 -5.15 -10.78
C GLN A 65 -7.57 -3.70 -10.66
N GLU A 66 -8.50 -2.75 -10.59
CA GLU A 66 -8.20 -1.35 -10.35
C GLU A 66 -7.60 -1.12 -8.97
N LEU A 67 -8.11 -1.80 -7.95
CA LEU A 67 -7.56 -1.74 -6.59
C LEU A 67 -6.13 -2.28 -6.55
N GLU A 68 -5.85 -3.42 -7.18
CA GLU A 68 -4.48 -3.94 -7.33
C GLU A 68 -3.58 -2.93 -8.06
N TYR A 69 -4.08 -2.31 -9.13
CA TYR A 69 -3.34 -1.30 -9.88
C TYR A 69 -2.95 -0.09 -9.01
N VAL A 70 -3.86 0.42 -8.18
CA VAL A 70 -3.56 1.52 -7.24
C VAL A 70 -2.59 1.08 -6.15
N VAL A 71 -2.79 -0.11 -5.59
CA VAL A 71 -1.91 -0.64 -4.54
C VAL A 71 -0.49 -0.81 -5.07
N ALA A 72 -0.33 -1.33 -6.30
CA ALA A 72 0.95 -1.41 -6.97
C ALA A 72 1.59 -0.03 -7.13
N LEU A 73 0.81 0.97 -7.58
CA LEU A 73 1.27 2.36 -7.67
C LEU A 73 1.75 2.90 -6.31
N PHE A 74 1.04 2.62 -5.22
CA PHE A 74 1.47 3.07 -3.89
C PHE A 74 2.77 2.37 -3.43
N ILE A 75 2.87 1.06 -3.61
CA ILE A 75 4.06 0.29 -3.23
C ILE A 75 5.30 0.81 -3.96
N VAL A 76 5.23 1.03 -5.28
CA VAL A 76 6.40 1.45 -6.07
C VAL A 76 6.76 2.92 -5.88
N ASN A 77 5.86 3.71 -5.29
CA ASN A 77 6.13 5.08 -4.84
C ASN A 77 6.32 5.16 -3.32
N THR A 78 6.75 4.08 -2.67
CA THR A 78 7.08 4.07 -1.23
C THR A 78 8.59 3.90 -1.02
N ASP A 79 9.11 4.57 0.00
CA ASP A 79 10.53 4.50 0.41
C ASP A 79 10.90 3.14 1.04
N PHE A 80 11.04 2.11 0.19
CA PHE A 80 11.65 0.83 0.55
C PHE A 80 13.16 0.89 0.31
N LYS A 81 13.96 0.24 1.16
CA LYS A 81 15.41 0.16 0.95
C LYS A 81 15.74 -0.62 -0.33
N SER A 82 14.85 -1.52 -0.73
CA SER A 82 14.93 -2.33 -1.94
C SER A 82 14.24 -1.72 -3.18
N VAL A 83 13.89 -0.41 -3.19
CA VAL A 83 13.25 0.27 -4.34
C VAL A 83 13.99 0.04 -5.67
N ASN A 84 15.33 -0.03 -5.65
CA ASN A 84 16.12 -0.31 -6.85
C ASN A 84 15.82 -1.68 -7.48
N SER A 85 15.35 -2.64 -6.69
CA SER A 85 14.90 -3.96 -7.17
C SER A 85 13.48 -3.88 -7.77
N LEU A 86 12.62 -3.00 -7.23
CA LEU A 86 11.27 -2.75 -7.75
C LEU A 86 11.31 -2.03 -9.11
N SER A 87 12.25 -1.11 -9.32
CA SER A 87 12.38 -0.37 -10.59
C SER A 87 12.73 -1.24 -11.79
N ASN A 88 13.28 -2.44 -11.55
CA ASN A 88 13.62 -3.40 -12.59
C ASN A 88 12.42 -4.26 -13.02
N ILE A 89 11.29 -4.18 -12.30
CA ILE A 89 10.07 -4.89 -12.66
C ILE A 89 9.36 -4.10 -13.77
N LYS A 90 9.53 -4.54 -15.02
CA LYS A 90 8.97 -3.88 -16.22
C LYS A 90 7.48 -3.56 -16.08
N GLN A 91 6.72 -4.42 -15.41
CA GLN A 91 5.29 -4.26 -15.17
C GLN A 91 4.94 -2.96 -14.43
N PHE A 92 5.82 -2.45 -13.57
CA PHE A 92 5.55 -1.27 -12.75
C PHE A 92 6.34 -0.02 -13.12
N SER A 93 7.20 -0.10 -14.15
CA SER A 93 8.05 1.01 -14.57
C SER A 93 7.30 2.32 -14.85
N HIS A 94 6.09 2.24 -15.42
CA HIS A 94 5.24 3.38 -15.74
C HIS A 94 4.63 4.09 -14.52
N PHE A 95 4.70 3.48 -13.34
CA PHE A 95 4.17 4.03 -12.09
C PHE A 95 5.19 4.76 -11.25
N ILE A 96 6.47 4.56 -11.52
CA ILE A 96 7.55 5.11 -10.69
C ILE A 96 7.51 6.63 -10.78
N LYS A 97 7.54 7.30 -9.62
CA LYS A 97 7.42 8.76 -9.48
C LYS A 97 6.10 9.32 -10.02
N ALA A 98 5.06 8.49 -10.13
CA ALA A 98 3.73 8.97 -10.49
C ALA A 98 3.17 9.88 -9.40
N ILE A 99 3.38 9.54 -8.13
CA ILE A 99 2.96 10.34 -6.96
C ILE A 99 4.18 10.72 -6.11
N PRO A 100 4.08 11.74 -5.24
CA PRO A 100 5.07 11.99 -4.19
C PRO A 100 5.44 10.72 -3.43
N LEU A 101 6.74 10.59 -3.11
CA LEU A 101 7.28 9.42 -2.41
C LEU A 101 6.62 9.30 -1.02
N LEU A 102 6.04 8.14 -0.74
CA LEU A 102 5.38 7.81 0.50
C LEU A 102 6.36 7.21 1.50
N SER A 103 6.09 7.44 2.77
CA SER A 103 6.65 6.61 3.82
C SER A 103 5.93 5.26 3.88
N LYS A 104 6.63 4.23 4.37
CA LYS A 104 6.00 2.94 4.70
C LYS A 104 4.81 3.11 5.64
N CYS A 105 4.93 4.00 6.62
CA CYS A 105 3.85 4.34 7.56
C CYS A 105 2.59 4.84 6.85
N ILE A 106 2.70 5.76 5.89
CA ILE A 106 1.54 6.24 5.12
C ILE A 106 0.96 5.08 4.30
N LEU A 107 1.79 4.33 3.58
CA LEU A 107 1.34 3.18 2.81
C LEU A 107 0.55 2.20 3.70
N ALA A 108 1.10 1.83 4.85
CA ALA A 108 0.48 0.93 5.81
C ALA A 108 -0.89 1.41 6.29
N ASN A 109 -0.99 2.69 6.68
CA ASN A 109 -2.26 3.26 7.09
C ASN A 109 -3.26 3.29 5.93
N ILE A 110 -2.85 3.63 4.71
CA ILE A 110 -3.75 3.58 3.54
C ILE A 110 -4.26 2.17 3.31
N ILE A 111 -3.37 1.17 3.33
CA ILE A 111 -3.76 -0.22 3.04
C ILE A 111 -4.73 -0.75 4.09
N ILE A 112 -4.45 -0.50 5.38
CA ILE A 112 -5.31 -0.96 6.47
C ILE A 112 -6.64 -0.19 6.46
N GLU A 113 -6.59 1.15 6.44
CA GLU A 113 -7.79 1.99 6.59
C GLU A 113 -8.76 1.89 5.43
N LEU A 114 -8.30 1.54 4.23
CA LEU A 114 -9.13 1.37 3.04
C LEU A 114 -9.48 -0.10 2.73
N ASP A 115 -9.22 -1.04 3.64
CA ASP A 115 -9.54 -2.47 3.46
C ASP A 115 -8.84 -3.10 2.23
N LEU A 116 -7.58 -2.70 1.99
CA LEU A 116 -6.79 -3.11 0.84
C LEU A 116 -5.79 -4.23 1.14
N VAL A 117 -5.75 -4.73 2.38
CA VAL A 117 -4.76 -5.74 2.85
C VAL A 117 -4.72 -6.95 1.92
N LYS A 118 -5.87 -7.48 1.50
CA LYS A 118 -5.95 -8.61 0.56
C LYS A 118 -5.28 -8.31 -0.79
N HIS A 119 -5.57 -7.15 -1.38
CA HIS A 119 -5.00 -6.73 -2.66
C HIS A 119 -3.49 -6.50 -2.55
N CYS A 120 -3.05 -5.91 -1.43
CA CYS A 120 -1.65 -5.71 -1.12
C CYS A 120 -0.89 -7.03 -0.96
N CYS A 121 -1.42 -7.96 -0.17
CA CYS A 121 -0.81 -9.26 0.04
C CYS A 121 -0.71 -10.09 -1.24
N SER A 122 -1.73 -10.04 -2.11
CA SER A 122 -1.70 -10.66 -3.44
C SER A 122 -0.50 -10.16 -4.27
N LEU A 123 -0.27 -8.84 -4.27
CA LEU A 123 0.86 -8.24 -4.99
C LEU A 123 2.21 -8.56 -4.36
N VAL A 124 2.31 -8.53 -3.04
CA VAL A 124 3.58 -8.78 -2.32
C VAL A 124 4.19 -10.15 -2.67
N LEU A 125 3.37 -11.16 -2.94
CA LEU A 125 3.84 -12.48 -3.40
C LEU A 125 4.58 -12.44 -4.75
N THR A 126 4.41 -11.38 -5.53
CA THR A 126 5.06 -11.18 -6.83
C THR A 126 6.27 -10.24 -6.75
N LEU A 127 6.56 -9.71 -5.56
CA LEU A 127 7.63 -8.74 -5.33
C LEU A 127 8.82 -9.40 -4.61
N PRO A 128 10.02 -8.79 -4.65
CA PRO A 128 11.15 -9.25 -3.87
C PRO A 128 10.79 -9.36 -2.39
N CYS A 129 11.20 -10.45 -1.75
CA CYS A 129 10.81 -10.74 -0.37
C CYS A 129 11.18 -9.64 0.64
N THR A 130 12.25 -8.88 0.36
CA THR A 130 12.66 -7.73 1.16
C THR A 130 11.60 -6.64 1.23
N VAL A 131 10.82 -6.43 0.16
CA VAL A 131 9.71 -5.47 0.13
C VAL A 131 8.59 -5.93 1.06
N GLY A 132 8.23 -7.21 1.01
CA GLY A 132 7.23 -7.79 1.89
C GLY A 132 7.64 -7.71 3.37
N GLN A 133 8.90 -8.03 3.69
CA GLN A 133 9.45 -7.89 5.04
C GLN A 133 9.33 -6.46 5.57
N GLU A 134 9.84 -5.47 4.83
CA GLU A 134 9.77 -4.07 5.24
C GLU A 134 8.31 -3.57 5.41
N LEU A 135 7.40 -4.05 4.57
CA LEU A 135 5.99 -3.67 4.64
C LEU A 135 5.27 -4.28 5.84
N PHE A 136 5.48 -5.57 6.10
CA PHE A 136 4.84 -6.27 7.21
C PHE A 136 5.37 -5.80 8.57
N ASP A 137 6.66 -5.45 8.67
CA ASP A 137 7.23 -4.80 9.86
C ASP A 137 6.48 -3.50 10.18
N GLU A 138 6.18 -2.69 9.15
CA GLU A 138 5.43 -1.45 9.34
C GLU A 138 3.95 -1.73 9.68
N PHE A 139 3.32 -2.74 9.09
CA PHE A 139 1.94 -3.14 9.44
C PHE A 139 1.83 -3.53 10.93
N ILE A 140 2.82 -4.26 11.46
CA ILE A 140 2.88 -4.58 12.90
C ILE A 140 2.99 -3.31 13.74
N SER A 141 3.72 -2.30 13.28
CA SER A 141 3.82 -1.02 13.99
C SER A 141 2.50 -0.23 13.95
N CYS A 142 1.85 -0.13 12.78
CA CYS A 142 0.61 0.64 12.61
C CYS A 142 -0.62 -0.05 13.22
N SER A 143 -0.67 -1.37 13.24
CA SER A 143 -1.80 -2.16 13.76
C SER A 143 -2.11 -1.92 15.24
N LYS A 144 -1.14 -1.42 16.03
CA LYS A 144 -1.33 -1.04 17.44
C LYS A 144 -2.41 0.03 17.64
N HIS A 145 -2.79 0.73 16.57
CA HIS A 145 -3.75 1.82 16.58
C HIS A 145 -5.08 1.46 15.89
N CYS A 146 -5.26 0.20 15.48
CA CYS A 146 -6.44 -0.26 14.74
C CYS A 146 -7.47 -0.97 15.63
N GLU A 147 -8.72 -1.03 15.17
CA GLU A 147 -9.79 -1.75 15.88
C GLU A 147 -9.55 -3.29 15.88
N PRO A 148 -9.70 -3.97 17.03
CA PRO A 148 -9.34 -5.40 17.15
C PRO A 148 -10.03 -6.36 16.16
N PRO A 149 -11.34 -6.27 15.86
CA PRO A 149 -11.99 -7.21 14.95
C PRO A 149 -11.46 -7.14 13.52
N LYS A 150 -11.19 -5.92 13.03
CA LYS A 150 -10.60 -5.69 11.71
C LYS A 150 -9.16 -6.23 11.67
N LEU A 151 -8.40 -5.91 12.71
CA LEU A 151 -7.01 -6.36 12.84
C LEU A 151 -6.86 -7.87 12.80
N LEU A 152 -7.78 -8.64 13.40
CA LEU A 152 -7.72 -10.10 13.38
C LEU A 152 -7.79 -10.68 11.96
N ASN A 153 -8.71 -10.18 11.14
CA ASN A 153 -8.84 -10.63 9.75
C ASN A 153 -7.61 -10.24 8.92
N ASP A 154 -7.14 -9.00 9.07
CA ASP A 154 -5.95 -8.52 8.36
C ASP A 154 -4.71 -9.32 8.76
N SER A 155 -4.56 -9.62 10.05
CA SER A 155 -3.45 -10.42 10.58
C SER A 155 -3.44 -11.84 10.00
N TYR A 156 -4.61 -12.46 9.87
CA TYR A 156 -4.72 -13.79 9.24
C TYR A 156 -4.23 -13.76 7.79
N ILE A 157 -4.66 -12.78 7.00
CA ILE A 157 -4.26 -12.62 5.59
C ILE A 157 -2.75 -12.39 5.49
N ILE A 158 -2.20 -11.53 6.35
CA ILE A 158 -0.76 -11.23 6.38
C ILE A 158 0.04 -12.49 6.72
N LEU A 159 -0.35 -13.25 7.75
CA LEU A 159 0.33 -14.47 8.16
C LEU A 159 0.31 -15.55 7.07
N ASP A 160 -0.84 -15.78 6.44
CA ASP A 160 -0.96 -16.69 5.30
C ASP A 160 -0.02 -16.27 4.15
N THR A 161 0.09 -14.97 3.91
CA THR A 161 1.00 -14.42 2.89
C THR A 161 2.46 -14.62 3.24
N ILE A 162 2.85 -14.39 4.49
CA ILE A 162 4.22 -14.64 4.98
C ILE A 162 4.59 -16.12 4.80
N ILE A 163 3.69 -17.04 5.15
CA ILE A 163 3.92 -18.48 4.98
C ILE A 163 4.16 -18.80 3.49
N LYS A 164 3.34 -18.28 2.59
CA LYS A 164 3.50 -18.46 1.15
C LYS A 164 4.83 -17.89 0.63
N MET A 165 5.25 -16.73 1.13
CA MET A 165 6.55 -16.15 0.77
C MET A 165 7.71 -17.06 1.19
N LEU A 166 7.66 -17.61 2.41
CA LEU A 166 8.70 -18.52 2.90
C LEU A 166 8.77 -19.81 2.06
N ILE A 167 7.62 -20.40 1.73
CA ILE A 167 7.56 -21.58 0.86
C ILE A 167 8.17 -21.29 -0.52
N ASN A 168 7.92 -20.11 -1.09
CA ASN A 168 8.48 -19.72 -2.38
C ASN A 168 9.99 -19.53 -2.32
N LEU A 169 10.52 -18.95 -1.22
CA LEU A 169 11.96 -18.82 -1.01
C LEU A 169 12.65 -20.18 -0.92
N ASP A 170 12.09 -21.10 -0.13
CA ASP A 170 12.62 -22.47 -0.01
C ASP A 170 12.62 -23.18 -1.38
N ALA A 171 11.60 -22.97 -2.20
CA ALA A 171 11.53 -23.56 -3.54
C ALA A 171 12.58 -23.00 -4.51
N GLU A 172 12.91 -21.71 -4.41
CA GLU A 172 13.95 -21.06 -5.21
C GLU A 172 15.37 -21.51 -4.81
N GLU A 173 15.62 -21.71 -3.51
CA GLU A 173 16.90 -22.22 -3.00
C GLU A 173 17.16 -23.67 -3.39
N ASN A 174 16.11 -24.51 -3.46
CA ASN A 174 16.23 -25.92 -3.86
C ASN A 174 16.40 -26.14 -5.38
N GLN A 175 16.34 -25.08 -6.19
CA GLN A 175 16.54 -25.12 -7.64
C GLN A 175 17.93 -24.61 -8.09
N GLN A 176 18.75 -24.11 -7.16
CA GLN A 176 20.13 -23.65 -7.39
C GLN A 176 21.15 -24.72 -6.98
#